data_AF-A0A0M9DZD1-F1
#
_entry.id   AF-A0A0M9DZD1-F1
#
_cell.length_a   1.000
_cell.length_b   1.000
_cell.length_c   1.000
_cell.angle_alpha   90.00
_cell.angle_beta   90.00
_cell.angle_gamma   90.00
#
_symmetry.space_group_name_H-M   'P 1'
#
loop_
_entity.id
_entity.type
_entity.pdbx_description
1 polymer ?
#
loop_
_entity_poly.entity_id
_entity_poly.type
_entity_poly.pdbx_seq_one_letter_code
_entity_poly.pdbx_strand_id
1 'polypeptide(L)'
;RYNSLDDKIDGLHYYTTYIKFGLGRASYDASQEIRNKHITREEGIALVRRFDGEIPNRYLKDVMDHIGMDINTFFDLCDKARSPHLWKKTNDNWSLKHIVS
;
A
#
# COMPACT_ATOMS: atom_id res chain seq x y z
N ARG A 1 -14.06 -12.15 -5.99
CA ARG A 1 -13.62 -12.17 -7.41
C ARG A 1 -12.47 -11.17 -7.53
N TYR A 2 -11.42 -11.50 -8.27
CA TYR A 2 -10.21 -10.68 -8.41
C TYR A 2 -10.46 -9.47 -9.31
N ASN A 3 -9.89 -8.32 -8.92
CA ASN A 3 -10.07 -7.04 -9.60
C ASN A 3 -8.74 -6.53 -10.17
N SER A 4 -8.84 -5.67 -11.19
CA SER A 4 -7.74 -4.86 -11.72
C SER A 4 -6.49 -5.63 -12.19
N LEU A 5 -6.68 -6.82 -12.77
CA LEU A 5 -5.56 -7.64 -13.26
C LEU A 5 -4.89 -7.07 -14.52
N ASP A 6 -5.57 -6.17 -15.24
CA ASP A 6 -5.13 -5.60 -16.52
C ASP A 6 -4.88 -4.08 -16.44
N ASP A 7 -4.57 -3.57 -15.24
CA ASP A 7 -4.28 -2.15 -15.02
C ASP A 7 -2.83 -1.95 -14.55
N LYS A 8 -2.14 -0.97 -15.15
CA LYS A 8 -0.79 -0.54 -14.78
C LYS A 8 -0.75 0.43 -13.60
N ILE A 9 -1.86 1.08 -13.27
CA ILE A 9 -1.97 2.14 -12.24
C ILE A 9 -2.44 1.58 -10.89
N ASP A 10 -3.13 0.44 -10.86
CA ASP A 10 -3.75 -0.13 -9.67
C ASP A 10 -2.77 -0.33 -8.50
N GLY A 11 -1.52 -0.73 -8.80
CA GLY A 11 -0.46 -0.82 -7.79
C GLY A 11 -0.17 0.52 -7.09
N LEU A 12 -0.18 1.63 -7.84
CA LEU A 12 0.00 2.98 -7.29
C LEU A 12 -1.22 3.43 -6.49
N HIS A 13 -2.42 3.06 -6.91
CA HIS A 13 -3.63 3.32 -6.13
C HIS A 13 -3.53 2.70 -4.73
N TYR A 14 -3.18 1.43 -4.62
CA TYR A 14 -3.05 0.78 -3.30
C TYR A 14 -1.84 1.26 -2.51
N TYR A 15 -0.71 1.58 -3.17
CA TYR A 15 0.45 2.17 -2.50
C TYR A 15 0.12 3.54 -1.89
N THR A 16 -0.50 4.43 -2.65
CA THR A 16 -0.91 5.77 -2.16
C THR A 16 -2.02 5.68 -1.11
N THR A 17 -2.92 4.71 -1.22
CA THR A 17 -3.91 4.41 -0.16
C THR A 17 -3.22 3.97 1.12
N TYR A 18 -2.22 3.08 1.03
CA TYR A 18 -1.41 2.69 2.18
C TYR A 18 -0.71 3.90 2.80
N ILE A 19 -0.06 4.75 2.00
CA ILE A 19 0.55 5.99 2.50
C ILE A 19 -0.45 6.88 3.25
N LYS A 20 -1.65 7.06 2.70
CA LYS A 20 -2.64 7.98 3.23
C LYS A 20 -3.31 7.47 4.51
N PHE A 21 -3.58 6.16 4.57
CA PHE A 21 -4.48 5.58 5.57
C PHE A 21 -3.89 4.40 6.37
N GLY A 22 -2.70 3.90 6.02
CA GLY A 22 -2.07 2.75 6.65
C GLY A 22 -2.66 1.40 6.27
N LEU A 23 -3.42 1.34 5.18
CA LEU A 23 -4.08 0.13 4.68
C LEU A 23 -3.87 -0.01 3.16
N GLY A 24 -3.45 -1.19 2.72
CA GLY A 24 -3.16 -1.47 1.31
C GLY A 24 -4.05 -2.57 0.73
N ARG A 25 -3.62 -3.11 -0.41
CA ARG A 25 -4.35 -4.16 -1.13
C ARG A 25 -4.50 -5.43 -0.28
N ALA A 26 -3.43 -5.85 0.40
CA ALA A 26 -3.46 -7.08 1.17
C ALA A 26 -4.44 -6.98 2.34
N SER A 27 -4.58 -5.81 2.96
CA SER A 27 -5.62 -5.58 3.97
C SER A 27 -7.03 -5.80 3.45
N TYR A 28 -7.35 -5.31 2.25
CA TYR A 28 -8.67 -5.51 1.64
C TYR A 28 -8.90 -6.96 1.24
N ASP A 29 -7.94 -7.57 0.55
CA ASP A 29 -8.04 -8.93 0.04
C ASP A 29 -8.10 -9.94 1.21
N ALA A 30 -7.21 -9.84 2.19
CA ALA A 30 -7.24 -10.71 3.37
C ALA A 30 -8.55 -10.59 4.15
N SER A 31 -9.10 -9.38 4.29
CA SER A 31 -10.40 -9.18 4.94
C SER A 31 -11.54 -9.87 4.18
N GLN A 32 -11.48 -9.91 2.84
CA GLN A 32 -12.46 -10.65 2.04
C GLN A 32 -12.33 -12.17 2.24
N GLU A 33 -11.10 -12.69 2.14
CA GLU A 33 -10.83 -14.12 2.24
C GLU A 33 -11.15 -14.68 3.64
N ILE A 34 -10.93 -13.90 4.71
CA ILE A 34 -11.38 -14.25 6.07
C ILE A 34 -12.91 -14.36 6.14
N ARG A 35 -13.65 -13.40 5.57
CA ARG A 35 -15.13 -13.44 5.56
C ARG A 35 -15.66 -14.62 4.76
N ASN A 36 -14.97 -15.00 3.70
CA ASN A 36 -15.29 -16.17 2.88
C ASN A 36 -14.83 -17.49 3.52
N LYS A 37 -14.18 -17.45 4.69
CA LYS A 37 -13.65 -18.60 5.42
C LYS A 37 -12.57 -19.38 4.63
N HIS A 38 -11.85 -18.71 3.73
CA HIS A 38 -10.76 -19.31 2.97
C HIS A 38 -9.42 -19.25 3.71
N ILE A 39 -9.23 -18.22 4.53
CA ILE A 39 -8.06 -18.07 5.41
C ILE A 39 -8.49 -17.68 6.82
N THR A 40 -7.63 -17.98 7.78
CA THR A 40 -7.74 -17.57 9.18
C THR A 40 -7.32 -16.11 9.38
N ARG A 41 -7.66 -15.54 10.54
CA ARG A 41 -7.25 -14.17 10.88
C ARG A 41 -5.73 -14.07 10.93
N GLU A 42 -5.08 -15.06 11.50
CA GLU A 42 -3.64 -15.15 11.70
C GLU A 42 -2.90 -15.17 10.35
N GLU A 43 -3.40 -15.95 9.39
CA GLU A 43 -2.88 -15.97 8.01
C GLU A 43 -3.08 -14.61 7.33
N GLY A 44 -4.25 -13.99 7.50
CA GLY A 44 -4.52 -12.65 6.96
C GLY A 44 -3.54 -11.60 7.51
N ILE A 45 -3.27 -11.62 8.82
CA ILE A 45 -2.31 -10.72 9.46
C ILE A 45 -0.90 -10.92 8.87
N ALA A 46 -0.48 -12.17 8.67
CA ALA A 46 0.82 -12.47 8.08
C ALA A 46 0.95 -11.92 6.65
N LEU A 47 -0.12 -12.03 5.83
CA LEU A 47 -0.15 -11.47 4.48
C LEU A 47 -0.09 -9.94 4.49
N VAL A 48 -0.88 -9.29 5.35
CA VAL A 48 -0.89 -7.83 5.48
C VAL A 48 0.49 -7.31 5.84
N ARG A 49 1.14 -7.89 6.86
CA ARG A 49 2.49 -7.48 7.29
C ARG A 49 3.56 -7.68 6.22
N ARG A 50 3.34 -8.63 5.31
CA ARG A 50 4.28 -8.94 4.24
C ARG A 50 4.12 -8.04 3.01
N PHE A 51 2.89 -7.68 2.65
CA PHE A 51 2.59 -7.10 1.34
C PHE A 51 2.04 -5.67 1.38
N ASP A 52 1.43 -5.22 2.48
CA ASP A 52 0.97 -3.83 2.54
C ASP A 52 2.17 -2.87 2.60
N GLY A 53 2.15 -1.88 1.70
CA GLY A 53 3.23 -0.90 1.56
C GLY A 53 4.33 -1.28 0.57
N GLU A 54 4.20 -2.42 -0.12
CA GLU A 54 5.10 -2.76 -1.21
C GLU A 54 5.03 -1.70 -2.33
N ILE A 55 6.20 -1.24 -2.78
CA ILE A 55 6.30 -0.24 -3.85
C ILE A 55 6.03 -0.93 -5.19
N PRO A 56 5.10 -0.43 -6.02
CA PRO A 56 4.73 -1.03 -7.30
C PRO A 56 5.77 -0.72 -8.40
N ASN A 57 6.98 -1.26 -8.26
CA ASN A 57 8.13 -0.94 -9.11
C ASN A 57 7.93 -1.27 -10.60
N ARG A 58 7.11 -2.28 -10.92
CA ARG A 58 6.95 -2.80 -12.30
C ARG A 58 6.52 -1.73 -13.31
N TYR A 59 5.53 -0.91 -12.95
CA TYR A 59 4.96 0.11 -13.85
C TYR A 59 5.15 1.53 -13.33
N LEU A 60 5.86 1.72 -12.22
CA LEU A 60 6.10 3.04 -11.64
C LEU A 60 6.67 4.01 -12.69
N LYS A 61 7.72 3.59 -13.41
CA LYS A 61 8.34 4.43 -14.45
C LYS A 61 7.37 4.73 -15.60
N ASP A 62 6.69 3.71 -16.14
CA ASP A 62 5.71 3.87 -17.22
C ASP A 62 4.63 4.91 -16.84
N VAL A 63 4.08 4.81 -15.63
CA VAL A 63 3.01 5.71 -15.17
C VAL A 63 3.55 7.12 -14.92
N MET A 64 4.73 7.25 -14.30
CA MET A 64 5.37 8.54 -14.07
C MET A 64 5.69 9.26 -15.38
N ASP A 65 6.25 8.55 -16.36
CA ASP A 65 6.51 9.07 -17.70
C ASP A 65 5.20 9.50 -18.39
N HIS A 66 4.13 8.69 -18.27
CA HIS A 66 2.83 8.97 -18.86
C HIS A 66 2.19 10.26 -18.31
N ILE A 67 2.33 10.53 -17.00
CA ILE A 67 1.78 11.73 -16.36
C ILE A 67 2.78 12.90 -16.32
N GLY A 68 4.00 12.72 -16.82
CA GLY A 68 5.04 13.75 -16.83
C GLY A 68 5.57 14.12 -15.44
N MET A 69 5.68 13.15 -14.53
CA MET A 69 6.14 13.35 -13.15
C MET A 69 7.50 12.69 -12.91
N ASP A 70 8.40 13.39 -12.21
CA ASP A 70 9.64 12.78 -11.73
C ASP A 70 9.37 11.82 -10.55
N ILE A 71 10.05 10.68 -10.54
CA ILE A 71 9.87 9.64 -9.51
C ILE A 71 10.21 10.16 -8.10
N ASN A 72 11.22 11.02 -7.95
CA ASN A 72 11.57 11.56 -6.63
C ASN A 72 10.49 12.53 -6.15
N THR A 73 9.93 13.33 -7.07
CA THR A 73 8.79 14.19 -6.76
C THR A 73 7.60 13.38 -6.25
N PHE A 74 7.32 12.23 -6.85
CA PHE A 74 6.28 11.31 -6.37
C PHE A 74 6.54 10.84 -4.93
N PHE A 75 7.76 10.40 -4.62
CA PHE A 75 8.10 9.94 -3.27
C PHE A 75 8.06 11.08 -2.24
N ASP A 76 8.50 12.28 -2.61
CA ASP A 76 8.39 13.47 -1.75
C ASP A 76 6.93 13.81 -1.42
N LEU A 77 6.03 13.69 -2.41
CA LEU A 77 4.60 13.87 -2.20
C LEU A 77 4.02 12.78 -1.30
N CYS A 78 4.44 11.54 -1.48
CA CYS A 78 4.05 10.43 -0.61
C CYS A 78 4.48 10.68 0.84
N ASP A 79 5.70 11.17 1.07
CA ASP A 79 6.19 11.48 2.41
C ASP A 79 5.39 12.62 3.06
N LYS A 80 5.05 13.67 2.29
CA LYS A 80 4.18 14.76 2.75
C LYS A 80 2.74 14.31 3.04
N ALA A 81 2.25 13.31 2.32
CA ALA A 81 0.89 12.79 2.47
C ALA A 81 0.70 11.92 3.72
N ARG A 82 1.79 11.47 4.35
CA ARG A 82 1.73 10.69 5.59
C ARG A 82 1.22 11.53 6.73
N SER A 83 0.05 11.17 7.25
CA SER A 83 -0.51 11.91 8.36
C SER A 83 0.27 11.65 9.67
N PRO A 84 0.69 12.69 10.42
CA PRO A 84 1.46 12.53 11.65
C PRO A 84 0.74 11.76 12.77
N HIS A 85 -0.59 11.60 12.70
CA HIS A 85 -1.33 10.81 13.68
C HIS A 85 -1.26 9.30 13.39
N LEU A 86 -1.05 8.89 12.14
CA LEU A 86 -0.89 7.49 11.74
C LEU A 86 0.56 7.05 11.72
N TRP A 87 1.44 7.94 11.25
CA TRP A 87 2.82 7.60 10.94
C TRP A 87 3.80 8.14 11.98
N LYS A 88 4.83 7.35 12.26
CA LYS A 88 6.02 7.76 12.99
C LYS A 88 7.23 7.56 12.08
N LYS A 89 8.04 8.60 11.93
CA LYS A 89 9.35 8.48 11.29
C LYS A 89 10.36 8.05 12.36
N THR A 90 11.02 6.92 12.12
CA THR A 90 12.10 6.39 12.97
C THR A 90 13.35 6.30 12.12
N ASN A 91 14.33 7.16 12.38
CA ASN A 91 15.49 7.38 11.51
C ASN A 91 15.01 7.70 10.07
N ASP A 92 15.37 6.87 9.10
CA ASP A 92 14.98 7.00 7.69
C ASP A 92 13.76 6.15 7.30
N ASN A 93 13.15 5.43 8.25
CA ASN A 93 12.02 4.54 7.98
C ASN A 93 10.71 5.08 8.55
N TRP A 94 9.62 4.77 7.85
CA TRP A 94 8.26 5.07 8.30
C TRP A 94 7.61 3.82 8.89
N SER A 95 6.99 3.97 10.06
CA SER A 95 6.21 2.91 10.71
C SER A 95 4.85 3.45 11.15
N LEU A 96 3.80 2.63 11.07
CA LEU A 96 2.50 2.95 11.66
C LEU A 96 2.62 2.98 13.20
N LYS A 97 1.99 3.97 13.84
CA LYS A 97 1.95 4.07 15.31
C LYS A 97 1.11 2.98 15.94
N HIS A 98 0.04 2.58 15.26
CA HIS A 98 -0.88 1.55 15.70
C HIS A 98 -1.13 0.59 14.55
N ILE A 99 -0.74 -0.67 14.75
CA ILE A 99 -0.97 -1.76 13.82
C ILE A 99 -2.06 -2.64 14.42
N VAL A 100 -3.22 -2.70 13.76
CA VAL A 100 -4.40 -3.46 14.22
C VAL A 100 -4.43 -4.88 13.62
N SER A 101 -3.48 -5.19 12.73
CA SER A 101 -3.20 -6.54 12.21
C SER A 101 -2.32 -7.32 13.17
#